data_AF-A0A964KIW3-F1
#
_entry.id   AF-A0A964KIW3-F1
#
_cell.length_a   1.000
_cell.length_b   1.000
_cell.length_c   1.000
_cell.angle_alpha   90.00
_cell.angle_beta   90.00
_cell.angle_gamma   90.00
#
_symmetry.space_group_name_H-M   'P 1'
#
loop_
_entity.id
_entity.type
_entity.pdbx_description
1 polymer ?
#
loop_
_entity_poly.entity_id
_entity_poly.type
_entity_poly.pdbx_seq_one_letter_code
_entity_poly.pdbx_strand_id
1 'polypeptide(L)'
;MLLFAGSGRRSPDFTGTLQLVLNVQNNNRNDVVITLPDVRTAPDPSYKLRFRRMQRVEGVFRIDPTAKVREVQVRVLETGATQANASQTFTLSKGPLE
;
A
#
# COMPACT_ATOMS: atom_id res chain seq x y z
N MET A 1 34.22 -29.12 21.13
CA MET A 1 33.16 -28.92 20.13
C MET A 1 32.10 -28.02 20.74
N LEU A 2 31.86 -26.84 20.17
CA LEU A 2 30.89 -25.88 20.68
C LEU A 2 29.62 -25.97 19.84
N LEU A 3 28.51 -26.33 20.48
CA LEU A 3 27.19 -26.37 19.86
C LEU A 3 26.49 -25.04 20.13
N PHE A 4 26.37 -24.22 19.09
CA PHE A 4 25.47 -23.08 19.10
C PHE A 4 24.07 -23.56 18.73
N ALA A 5 23.24 -23.82 19.74
CA ALA A 5 21.80 -23.82 19.54
C ALA A 5 21.39 -22.37 19.31
N GLY A 6 21.39 -21.94 18.04
CA GLY A 6 20.78 -20.69 17.65
C GLY A 6 19.35 -20.72 18.16
N SER A 7 19.08 -19.95 19.21
CA SER A 7 17.72 -19.72 19.71
C SER A 7 16.89 -19.39 18.47
N GLY A 8 15.92 -20.27 18.18
CA GLY A 8 15.00 -20.11 17.08
C GLY A 8 14.17 -18.86 17.34
N ARG A 9 14.75 -17.69 17.12
CA ARG A 9 14.03 -16.45 16.94
C ARG A 9 13.28 -16.68 15.64
N ARG A 10 12.09 -17.30 15.77
CA ARG A 10 11.05 -17.24 14.76
C ARG A 10 11.02 -15.78 14.34
N SER A 11 11.44 -15.50 13.11
CA SER A 11 11.27 -14.18 12.54
C SER A 11 9.79 -13.83 12.74
N PRO A 12 9.47 -12.73 13.45
CA PRO A 12 8.09 -12.40 13.73
C PRO A 12 7.36 -12.27 12.39
N ASP A 13 6.13 -12.80 12.33
CA ASP A 13 5.30 -12.59 11.15
C ASP A 13 5.10 -11.07 11.01
N PHE A 14 5.44 -10.50 9.85
CA PHE A 14 5.19 -9.09 9.58
C PHE A 14 3.70 -8.83 9.74
N THR A 15 3.33 -7.81 10.51
CA THR A 15 1.93 -7.38 10.67
C THR A 15 1.85 -5.90 10.45
N GLY A 16 1.05 -5.49 9.47
CA GLY A 16 0.99 -4.08 9.07
C GLY A 16 -0.21 -3.77 8.21
N THR A 17 -0.17 -2.60 7.59
CA THR A 17 -1.22 -2.09 6.71
C THR A 17 -0.61 -1.60 5.41
N LEU A 18 -1.29 -1.90 4.31
CA LEU A 18 -1.05 -1.34 3.00
C LEU A 18 -1.77 0.00 2.90
N GLN A 19 -1.06 1.05 2.51
CA GLN A 19 -1.64 2.33 2.15
C GLN A 19 -1.41 2.63 0.67
N LEU A 20 -2.43 3.13 0.00
CA LEU A 20 -2.35 3.63 -1.36
C LEU A 20 -2.51 5.14 -1.32
N VAL A 21 -1.51 5.89 -1.78
CA VAL A 21 -1.57 7.33 -1.94
C VAL A 21 -1.67 7.62 -3.43
N LEU A 22 -2.85 8.06 -3.85
CA LEU A 22 -3.20 8.31 -5.24
C LEU A 22 -3.07 9.81 -5.50
N ASN A 23 -2.32 10.19 -6.52
CA ASN A 23 -2.44 11.52 -7.11
C ASN A 23 -3.43 11.44 -8.26
N VAL A 24 -4.55 12.16 -8.13
CA VAL A 24 -5.64 12.14 -9.09
C VAL A 24 -5.91 13.54 -9.61
N GLN A 25 -6.05 13.68 -10.91
CA GLN A 25 -6.42 14.94 -11.54
C GLN A 25 -7.93 14.94 -11.80
N ASN A 26 -8.65 15.90 -11.21
CA ASN A 26 -10.06 16.10 -11.50
C ASN A 26 -10.23 17.00 -12.77
N ASN A 27 -11.43 17.01 -13.36
CA ASN A 27 -11.80 17.79 -14.55
C ASN A 27 -11.43 19.28 -14.45
N ASN A 28 -11.39 19.84 -13.24
CA ASN A 28 -10.97 21.22 -13.00
C ASN A 28 -9.43 21.41 -12.99
N ARG A 29 -8.67 20.42 -13.46
CA ARG A 29 -7.18 20.33 -13.50
C ARG A 29 -6.46 20.45 -12.15
N ASN A 30 -7.20 20.43 -11.06
CA ASN A 30 -6.60 20.37 -9.73
C ASN A 30 -6.22 18.93 -9.41
N ASP A 31 -4.96 18.77 -9.02
CA ASP A 31 -4.44 17.52 -8.50
C ASP A 31 -4.90 17.37 -7.04
N VAL A 32 -5.54 16.25 -6.75
CA VAL A 32 -6.05 15.88 -5.43
C VAL A 32 -5.33 14.62 -4.99
N VAL A 33 -4.92 14.58 -3.72
CA VAL A 33 -4.30 13.41 -3.11
C VAL A 33 -5.37 12.63 -2.36
N ILE A 34 -5.55 11.36 -2.71
CA ILE A 34 -6.47 10.43 -2.02
C ILE A 34 -5.63 9.34 -1.35
N THR A 35 -5.87 9.09 -0.07
CA THR A 35 -5.23 7.99 0.67
C THR A 35 -6.25 6.90 0.95
N LEU A 36 -5.92 5.66 0.59
CA LEU A 36 -6.71 4.46 0.88
C LEU A 36 -5.93 3.52 1.83
N PRO A 37 -6.59 2.85 2.78
CA PRO A 37 -8.00 3.02 3.12
C PRO A 37 -8.25 4.42 3.74
N ASP A 38 -9.44 4.98 3.53
CA ASP A 38 -9.81 6.25 4.15
C ASP A 38 -9.94 6.04 5.67
N VAL A 39 -9.19 6.82 6.45
CA VAL A 39 -9.17 6.76 7.91
C VAL A 39 -10.55 7.07 8.53
N ARG A 40 -11.43 7.73 7.78
CA ARG A 40 -12.81 8.03 8.18
C ARG A 40 -13.79 6.88 7.93
N THR A 41 -13.39 5.88 7.15
CA THR A 41 -14.21 4.70 6.85
C THR A 41 -13.90 3.55 7.80
N ALA A 42 -14.84 2.61 7.91
CA ALA A 42 -14.65 1.42 8.74
C ALA A 42 -13.37 0.66 8.30
N PRO A 43 -12.63 0.04 9.25
CA PRO A 43 -11.40 -0.67 8.92
C PRO A 43 -11.64 -1.76 7.87
N ASP A 44 -11.02 -1.62 6.71
CA ASP A 44 -11.12 -2.59 5.63
C ASP A 44 -10.00 -3.66 5.76
N PRO A 45 -10.35 -4.93 6.00
CA PRO A 45 -9.37 -6.00 6.18
C PRO A 45 -8.54 -6.28 4.93
N SER A 46 -8.97 -5.87 3.72
CA SER A 46 -8.22 -6.07 2.48
C SER A 46 -6.89 -5.30 2.44
N TYR A 47 -6.75 -4.26 3.27
CA TYR A 47 -5.51 -3.49 3.42
C TYR A 47 -4.61 -4.03 4.54
N LYS A 48 -5.04 -5.05 5.30
CA LYS A 48 -4.21 -5.63 6.36
C LYS A 48 -3.23 -6.65 5.79
N LEU A 49 -1.98 -6.54 6.21
CA LEU A 49 -0.88 -7.42 5.80
C LEU A 49 -0.49 -8.31 6.97
N ARG A 50 -0.40 -9.62 6.74
CA ARG A 50 0.20 -10.54 7.70
C ARG A 50 0.92 -11.69 7.01
N PHE A 51 2.26 -11.66 7.01
CA PHE A 51 3.05 -12.66 6.31
C PHE A 51 4.42 -12.91 6.94
N ARG A 52 4.92 -14.13 6.79
CA ARG A 52 6.28 -14.50 7.22
C ARG A 52 7.34 -14.30 6.14
N ARG A 53 6.97 -14.57 4.89
CA ARG A 53 7.89 -14.53 3.74
C ARG A 53 7.40 -13.54 2.70
N MET A 54 6.29 -13.88 2.06
CA MET A 54 5.71 -13.08 0.99
C MET A 54 4.19 -13.27 1.03
N GLN A 55 3.45 -12.20 0.77
CA GLN A 55 2.01 -12.22 0.52
C GLN A 55 1.76 -11.35 -0.69
N ARG A 56 1.12 -11.92 -1.71
CA ARG A 56 0.58 -11.15 -2.83
C ARG A 56 -0.76 -10.58 -2.39
N VAL A 57 -0.94 -9.28 -2.57
CA VAL A 57 -2.20 -8.59 -2.34
C VAL A 57 -2.70 -8.08 -3.69
N GLU A 58 -3.97 -8.35 -3.96
CA GLU A 58 -4.66 -7.90 -5.15
C GLU A 58 -5.94 -7.20 -4.73
N GLY A 59 -6.32 -6.19 -5.49
CA GLY A 59 -7.49 -5.41 -5.17
C GLY A 59 -7.83 -4.44 -6.28
N VAL A 60 -9.01 -3.90 -6.17
CA VAL A 60 -9.51 -2.83 -7.02
C VAL A 60 -10.03 -1.73 -6.12
N PHE A 61 -9.76 -0.48 -6.50
CA PHE A 61 -10.33 0.68 -5.82
C PHE A 61 -11.16 1.45 -6.82
N ARG A 62 -12.22 2.08 -6.32
CA ARG A 62 -13.08 2.93 -7.13
C ARG A 62 -12.51 4.34 -7.15
N ILE A 63 -12.62 4.97 -8.31
CA ILE A 63 -12.34 6.39 -8.48
C ILE A 63 -13.56 7.05 -9.13
N ASP A 64 -13.73 8.35 -8.87
CA ASP A 64 -14.72 9.15 -9.59
C ASP A 64 -14.48 9.04 -11.11
N PRO A 65 -15.52 8.80 -11.92
CA PRO A 65 -15.36 8.61 -13.37
C PRO A 65 -14.83 9.85 -14.09
N THR A 66 -14.92 11.03 -13.47
CA THR A 66 -14.36 12.29 -14.01
C THR A 66 -12.93 12.54 -13.55
N ALA A 67 -12.40 11.73 -12.63
CA ALA A 67 -11.05 11.85 -12.11
C ALA A 67 -10.09 10.88 -12.80
N LYS A 68 -8.89 11.36 -13.12
CA LYS A 68 -7.83 10.58 -13.76
C LYS A 68 -6.70 10.33 -12.78
N VAL A 69 -6.39 9.06 -12.52
CA VAL A 69 -5.21 8.68 -11.74
C VAL A 69 -3.94 9.03 -12.52
N ARG A 70 -3.05 9.81 -11.90
CA ARG A 70 -1.74 10.19 -12.45
C ARG A 70 -0.63 9.35 -11.85
N GLU A 71 -0.72 9.10 -10.55
CA GLU A 71 0.29 8.38 -9.80
C GLU A 71 -0.37 7.55 -8.70
N VAL A 72 0.20 6.38 -8.45
CA VAL A 72 -0.14 5.53 -7.32
C VAL A 72 1.15 5.26 -6.55
N GLN A 73 1.21 5.73 -5.31
CA GLN A 73 2.25 5.34 -4.38
C GLN A 73 1.69 4.30 -3.42
N VAL A 74 2.27 3.11 -3.46
CA VAL A 74 1.99 2.03 -2.52
C VAL A 74 2.94 2.17 -1.34
N ARG A 75 2.43 2.14 -0.11
CA ARG A 75 3.20 2.23 1.13
C ARG A 75 2.85 1.05 2.03
N VAL A 76 3.85 0.45 2.64
CA VAL A 76 3.70 -0.61 3.64
C VAL A 76 4.09 -0.05 4.99
N LEU A 77 3.15 -0.03 5.93
CA LEU A 77 3.37 0.46 7.28
C LEU A 77 3.27 -0.70 8.25
N GLU A 78 4.30 -0.92 9.05
CA GLU A 78 4.23 -1.88 10.16
C GLU A 78 3.29 -1.38 11.26
N THR A 79 2.69 -2.30 12.01
CA THR A 79 1.77 -1.95 13.10
C THR A 79 2.50 -1.11 14.14
N GLY A 80 1.98 0.09 14.41
CA GLY A 80 2.58 1.05 15.35
C GLY A 80 3.66 1.96 14.73
N ALA A 81 4.02 1.77 13.45
CA ALA A 81 4.94 2.65 12.75
C ALA A 81 4.25 3.92 12.26
N THR A 82 4.96 5.05 12.35
CA THR A 82 4.54 6.34 11.77
C THR A 82 5.09 6.58 10.37
N GLN A 83 6.11 5.80 9.97
CA GLN A 83 6.75 5.86 8.66
C GLN A 83 6.54 4.55 7.91
N ALA A 84 6.47 4.63 6.58
CA ALA A 84 6.40 3.44 5.73
C ALA A 84 7.74 2.69 5.74
N ASN A 85 7.69 1.39 6.02
CA ASN A 85 8.83 0.47 5.93
C ASN A 85 9.28 0.28 4.48
N ALA A 86 8.34 0.35 3.54
CA ALA A 86 8.60 0.29 2.11
C ALA A 86 7.60 1.14 1.36
N SER A 87 8.02 1.71 0.23
CA SER A 87 7.09 2.33 -0.70
C SER A 87 7.54 2.16 -2.14
N GLN A 88 6.58 2.11 -3.04
CA GLN A 88 6.82 2.02 -4.48
C GLN A 88 5.84 2.93 -5.21
N THR A 89 6.36 3.69 -6.16
CA THR A 89 5.57 4.66 -6.94
C THR A 89 5.38 4.16 -8.36
N PHE A 90 4.16 4.27 -8.86
CA PHE A 90 3.77 3.93 -10.22
C PHE A 90 3.14 5.15 -10.87
N THR A 91 3.78 5.68 -11.91
CA THR A 91 3.23 6.77 -12.70
C THR A 91 2.41 6.19 -13.85
N LEU A 92 1.15 6.60 -13.94
CA LEU A 92 0.25 6.21 -15.03
C LEU A 92 0.37 7.25 -16.15
N SER A 93 1.43 7.11 -16.94
CA SER A 93 1.52 7.72 -18.26
C SER A 93 0.41 7.13 -19.13
N LYS A 94 -0.24 7.94 -19.97
CA LYS A 94 -1.14 7.42 -21.03
C LYS A 94 -0.40 6.28 -21.76
N GLY A 95 -0.79 5.02 -21.55
CA GLY A 95 -0.49 3.97 -22.51
C GLY A 95 -1.21 4.29 -23.82
N PRO A 96 -0.65 3.92 -24.98
CA PRO A 96 -1.29 4.20 -26.25
C PRO A 96 -2.68 3.56 -26.23
N LEU A 97 -3.67 4.33 -26.68
CA LEU A 97 -4.92 3.77 -27.15
C LEU A 97 -4.54 3.01 -28.42
N GLU A 98 -4.53 1.68 -28.36
CA GLU A 98 -4.73 0.86 -29.57
C GLU A 98 -6.21 0.91 -29.96
#